data_AF-A0A0A7DY80-F1
#
_entry.id   AF-A0A0A7DY80-F1
#
_cell.length_a   1.000
_cell.length_b   1.000
_cell.length_c   1.000
_cell.angle_alpha   90.00
_cell.angle_beta   90.00
_cell.angle_gamma   90.00
#
_symmetry.space_group_name_H-M   'P 1'
#
loop_
_entity.id
_entity.type
_entity.pdbx_description
1 polymer ?
#
loop_
_entity_poly.entity_id
_entity_poly.type
_entity_poly.pdbx_seq_one_letter_code
_entity_poly.pdbx_strand_id
1 'polypeptide(L)'
;LVEKFGIDPNNAFAFWDWVGGRYSVCSAVGVLPLSLQYGFAVVEKFLQGAHSIDQHFSSAPFEKNIPVLLGLLSVWNVSFLGYPARAILPYSQALEKLAPHIQQVSMESNGKGVSIDGLPLPFESGEIDFGEPGTNGQHSFYQLIHQGRVIPCDFIGVVKSQQPVYLKGEVVNNHDELMSNFFAQPDALAYGKTPEQLKKENVSEHLIPHKTFTGN
;
A
#
# COMPACT_ATOMS: atom_id res chain seq x y z
N LEU A 1 15.45 31.38 -11.01
CA LEU A 1 15.38 31.34 -9.53
C LEU A 1 16.62 30.70 -8.93
N VAL A 2 17.07 29.55 -9.46
CA VAL A 2 18.27 28.83 -9.00
C VAL A 2 19.55 29.68 -9.03
N GLU A 3 19.89 30.29 -10.17
CA GLU A 3 21.06 31.18 -10.27
C GLU A 3 20.94 32.40 -9.34
N LYS A 4 19.75 33.00 -9.25
CA LYS A 4 19.47 34.13 -8.33
C LYS A 4 19.60 33.74 -6.85
N PHE A 5 19.41 32.48 -6.51
CA PHE A 5 19.63 31.93 -5.17
C PHE A 5 21.13 31.67 -4.89
N GLY A 6 22.00 31.76 -5.90
CA GLY A 6 23.45 31.58 -5.78
C GLY A 6 23.95 30.18 -6.10
N ILE A 7 23.12 29.31 -6.70
CA ILE A 7 23.54 27.97 -7.14
C ILE A 7 24.07 28.07 -8.58
N ASP A 8 25.30 27.59 -8.81
CA ASP A 8 25.88 27.42 -10.15
C ASP A 8 24.93 26.56 -11.01
N PRO A 9 24.50 27.03 -12.20
CA PRO A 9 23.66 26.26 -13.10
C PRO A 9 24.18 24.85 -13.44
N ASN A 10 25.50 24.61 -13.39
CA ASN A 10 26.07 23.28 -13.59
C ASN A 10 25.76 22.30 -12.44
N ASN A 11 25.40 22.82 -11.28
CA ASN A 11 24.92 22.05 -10.12
C ASN A 11 23.38 21.97 -10.07
N ALA A 12 22.69 22.43 -11.11
CA ALA A 12 21.24 22.43 -11.19
C ALA A 12 20.74 21.28 -12.09
N PHE A 13 20.03 20.33 -11.49
CA PHE A 13 19.45 19.19 -12.19
C PHE A 13 17.95 19.44 -12.37
N ALA A 14 17.55 19.82 -13.58
CA ALA A 14 16.18 20.25 -13.86
C ALA A 14 15.21 19.07 -14.06
N PHE A 15 13.93 19.37 -13.89
CA PHE A 15 12.79 18.58 -14.33
C PHE A 15 11.72 19.54 -14.86
N TRP A 16 10.64 19.01 -15.44
CA TRP A 16 9.68 19.80 -16.23
C TRP A 16 8.31 19.89 -15.57
N ASP A 17 7.52 20.85 -16.03
CA ASP A 17 6.18 21.21 -15.53
C ASP A 17 5.15 20.06 -15.63
N TRP A 18 5.29 19.19 -16.62
CA TRP A 18 4.46 17.99 -16.77
C TRP A 18 4.80 16.88 -15.74
N VAL A 19 5.87 17.04 -14.95
CA VAL A 19 6.20 16.14 -13.83
C VAL A 19 5.56 16.69 -12.55
N GLY A 20 4.36 16.21 -12.22
CA GLY A 20 3.70 16.55 -10.96
C GLY A 20 4.53 16.12 -9.75
N GLY A 21 4.54 16.92 -8.68
CA GLY A 21 5.41 16.70 -7.51
C GLY A 21 5.31 15.30 -6.90
N ARG A 22 4.09 14.80 -6.68
CA ARG A 22 3.83 13.44 -6.16
C ARG A 22 4.19 12.30 -7.12
N TYR A 23 4.51 12.60 -8.39
CA TYR A 23 4.96 11.65 -9.41
C TYR A 23 6.45 11.83 -9.78
N SER A 24 7.19 12.67 -9.04
CA SER A 24 8.50 13.15 -9.47
C SER A 24 9.70 12.27 -9.09
N VAL A 25 9.52 11.17 -8.35
CA VAL A 25 10.65 10.35 -7.84
C VAL A 25 11.54 9.78 -8.97
N CYS A 26 10.97 9.48 -10.13
CA CYS A 26 11.72 9.02 -11.31
C CYS A 26 12.41 10.14 -12.11
N SER A 27 12.26 11.41 -11.69
CA SER A 27 12.97 12.56 -12.26
C SER A 27 14.25 12.87 -11.45
N ALA A 28 14.93 13.97 -11.79
CA ALA A 28 16.08 14.47 -11.01
C ALA A 28 15.81 14.60 -9.50
N VAL A 29 14.54 14.84 -9.10
CA VAL A 29 14.13 14.93 -7.69
C VAL A 29 14.53 13.69 -6.89
N GLY A 30 14.23 12.48 -7.37
CA GLY A 30 14.63 11.25 -6.69
C GLY A 30 15.93 10.66 -7.25
N VAL A 31 16.13 10.73 -8.57
CA VAL A 31 17.30 10.12 -9.24
C VAL A 31 18.61 10.67 -8.71
N LEU A 32 18.74 11.98 -8.50
CA LEU A 32 19.98 12.58 -8.00
C LEU A 32 20.37 12.08 -6.59
N PRO A 33 19.55 12.28 -5.53
CA PRO A 33 19.93 11.85 -4.19
C PRO A 33 20.06 10.33 -4.06
N LEU A 34 19.21 9.55 -4.73
CA LEU A 34 19.32 8.09 -4.71
C LEU A 34 20.58 7.60 -5.41
N SER A 35 21.00 8.27 -6.50
CA SER A 35 22.24 7.91 -7.20
C SER A 35 23.48 8.25 -6.38
N LEU A 36 23.44 9.35 -5.61
CA LEU A 36 24.52 9.68 -4.67
C LEU A 36 24.64 8.64 -3.56
N GLN A 37 23.51 8.13 -3.05
CA GLN A 37 23.49 7.16 -1.95
C GLN A 37 23.79 5.72 -2.38
N TYR A 38 23.24 5.28 -3.52
CA TYR A 38 23.22 3.87 -3.94
C TYR A 38 23.98 3.61 -5.25
N GLY A 39 24.45 4.66 -5.92
CA GLY A 39 25.04 4.57 -7.26
C GLY A 39 23.99 4.54 -8.37
N PHE A 40 24.30 5.19 -9.50
CA PHE A 40 23.37 5.29 -10.63
C PHE A 40 22.95 3.93 -11.19
N ALA A 41 23.83 2.91 -11.18
CA ALA A 41 23.50 1.57 -11.66
C ALA A 41 22.36 0.89 -10.85
N VAL A 42 22.18 1.25 -9.58
CA VAL A 42 21.04 0.76 -8.78
C VAL A 42 19.78 1.53 -9.15
N VAL A 43 19.89 2.85 -9.33
CA VAL A 43 18.76 3.71 -9.72
C VAL A 43 18.26 3.39 -11.13
N GLU A 44 19.16 3.06 -12.06
CA GLU A 44 18.80 2.63 -13.41
C GLU A 44 17.92 1.37 -13.37
N LYS A 45 18.24 0.39 -12.52
CA LYS A 45 17.40 -0.80 -12.32
C LYS A 45 16.02 -0.45 -11.75
N PHE A 46 15.97 0.52 -10.83
CA PHE A 46 14.70 1.03 -10.31
C PHE A 46 13.86 1.68 -11.42
N LEU A 47 14.46 2.52 -12.26
CA LEU A 47 13.79 3.16 -13.40
C LEU A 47 13.33 2.14 -14.44
N GLN A 48 14.12 1.10 -14.71
CA GLN A 48 13.71 -0.01 -15.58
C GLN A 48 12.49 -0.76 -15.03
N GLY A 49 12.43 -0.95 -13.70
CA GLY A 49 11.24 -1.51 -13.05
C GLY A 49 10.00 -0.65 -13.22
N ALA A 50 10.13 0.67 -13.03
CA ALA A 50 9.04 1.62 -13.27
C ALA A 50 8.59 1.60 -14.75
N HIS A 51 9.53 1.63 -15.68
CA HIS A 51 9.21 1.55 -17.11
C HIS A 51 8.51 0.22 -17.47
N SER A 52 8.89 -0.90 -16.84
CA SER A 52 8.25 -2.18 -17.07
C SER A 52 6.76 -2.17 -16.70
N ILE A 53 6.37 -1.50 -15.60
CA ILE A 53 4.95 -1.40 -15.23
C ILE A 53 4.22 -0.38 -16.10
N ASP A 54 4.89 0.68 -16.58
CA ASP A 54 4.32 1.61 -17.57
C ASP A 54 3.98 0.89 -18.89
N GLN A 55 4.89 0.04 -19.39
CA GLN A 55 4.66 -0.77 -20.58
C GLN A 55 3.48 -1.73 -20.38
N HIS A 56 3.41 -2.41 -19.23
CA HIS A 56 2.27 -3.27 -18.89
C HIS A 56 0.96 -2.47 -18.84
N PHE A 57 0.95 -1.33 -18.14
CA PHE A 57 -0.23 -0.48 -18.01
C PHE A 57 -0.73 0.03 -19.35
N SER A 58 0.17 0.44 -20.24
CA SER A 58 -0.20 1.01 -21.54
C SER A 58 -0.68 -0.02 -22.56
N SER A 59 -0.22 -1.27 -22.47
CA SER A 59 -0.39 -2.28 -23.53
C SER A 59 -1.28 -3.47 -23.15
N ALA A 60 -1.37 -3.83 -21.87
CA ALA A 60 -2.11 -5.01 -21.45
C ALA A 60 -3.62 -4.79 -21.54
N PRO A 61 -4.41 -5.79 -22.01
CA PRO A 61 -5.86 -5.69 -22.02
C PRO A 61 -6.38 -5.53 -20.58
N PHE A 62 -7.45 -4.76 -20.40
CA PHE A 62 -7.90 -4.31 -19.08
C PHE A 62 -8.14 -5.44 -18.08
N GLU A 63 -8.68 -6.57 -18.52
CA GLU A 63 -8.93 -7.76 -17.70
C GLU A 63 -7.66 -8.48 -17.22
N LYS A 64 -6.48 -8.11 -17.73
CA LYS A 64 -5.15 -8.60 -17.29
C LYS A 64 -4.23 -7.47 -16.83
N ASN A 65 -4.74 -6.25 -16.77
CA ASN A 65 -3.96 -5.06 -16.48
C ASN A 65 -4.00 -4.76 -14.98
N ILE A 66 -2.85 -4.95 -14.30
CA ILE A 66 -2.79 -4.96 -12.83
C ILE A 66 -3.17 -3.59 -12.26
N PRO A 67 -2.59 -2.45 -12.71
CA PRO A 67 -3.03 -1.13 -12.25
C PRO A 67 -4.51 -0.83 -12.53
N VAL A 68 -5.05 -1.24 -13.69
CA VAL A 68 -6.47 -1.03 -14.03
C VAL A 68 -7.37 -1.80 -13.07
N LEU A 69 -7.08 -3.08 -12.83
CA LEU A 69 -7.87 -3.91 -11.91
C LEU A 69 -7.81 -3.36 -10.48
N LEU A 70 -6.64 -2.94 -9.99
CA LEU A 70 -6.50 -2.30 -8.68
C LEU A 70 -7.31 -1.00 -8.59
N GLY A 71 -7.25 -0.15 -9.61
CA GLY A 71 -8.07 1.07 -9.67
C GLY A 71 -9.57 0.80 -9.65
N LEU A 72 -10.03 -0.20 -10.41
CA LEU A 72 -11.44 -0.60 -10.43
C LEU A 72 -11.91 -1.18 -9.09
N LEU A 73 -11.08 -1.98 -8.40
CA LEU A 73 -11.37 -2.48 -7.05
C LEU A 73 -11.50 -1.32 -6.04
N SER A 74 -10.64 -0.31 -6.16
CA SER A 74 -10.71 0.91 -5.35
C SER A 74 -12.05 1.62 -5.53
N VAL A 75 -12.44 1.90 -6.78
CA VAL A 75 -13.73 2.51 -7.12
C VAL A 75 -14.90 1.66 -6.64
N TRP A 76 -14.83 0.34 -6.80
CA TRP A 76 -15.87 -0.57 -6.33
C TRP A 76 -16.07 -0.48 -4.82
N ASN A 77 -14.98 -0.60 -4.05
CA ASN A 77 -15.04 -0.55 -2.60
C ASN A 77 -15.55 0.81 -2.09
N VAL A 78 -15.16 1.90 -2.72
CA VAL A 78 -15.43 3.24 -2.18
C VAL A 78 -16.76 3.79 -2.69
N SER A 79 -16.98 3.74 -4.00
CA SER A 79 -18.17 4.34 -4.62
C SER A 79 -19.39 3.44 -4.59
N PHE A 80 -19.21 2.10 -4.53
CA PHE A 80 -20.35 1.16 -4.52
C PHE A 80 -20.57 0.52 -3.15
N LEU A 81 -19.51 0.08 -2.46
CA LEU A 81 -19.63 -0.52 -1.12
C LEU A 81 -19.57 0.52 0.01
N GLY A 82 -19.15 1.76 -0.28
CA GLY A 82 -19.11 2.85 0.70
C GLY A 82 -18.00 2.70 1.74
N TYR A 83 -16.91 2.00 1.42
CA TYR A 83 -15.74 1.86 2.29
C TYR A 83 -14.78 3.04 2.04
N PRO A 84 -14.70 4.04 2.94
CA PRO A 84 -14.03 5.30 2.64
C PRO A 84 -12.51 5.24 2.84
N ALA A 85 -11.98 4.14 3.38
CA ALA A 85 -10.58 4.01 3.78
C ALA A 85 -9.95 2.75 3.19
N ARG A 86 -8.65 2.81 2.93
CA ARG A 86 -7.84 1.68 2.48
C ARG A 86 -6.57 1.59 3.32
N ALA A 87 -6.24 0.37 3.75
CA ALA A 87 -5.03 0.09 4.52
C ALA A 87 -3.93 -0.47 3.60
N ILE A 88 -2.74 0.14 3.61
CA ILE A 88 -1.56 -0.29 2.85
C ILE A 88 -0.61 -0.99 3.81
N LEU A 89 -0.47 -2.31 3.67
CA LEU A 89 0.11 -3.17 4.71
C LEU A 89 1.29 -3.96 4.17
N PRO A 90 2.48 -3.33 4.02
CA PRO A 90 3.66 -4.04 3.55
C PRO A 90 4.24 -4.93 4.66
N TYR A 91 4.33 -6.23 4.41
CA TYR A 91 5.03 -7.19 5.28
C TYR A 91 6.54 -7.15 4.98
N SER A 92 7.11 -5.95 5.17
CA SER A 92 8.52 -5.64 5.01
C SER A 92 8.81 -4.30 5.68
N GLN A 93 9.66 -4.29 6.70
CA GLN A 93 10.04 -3.04 7.39
C GLN A 93 10.76 -2.05 6.45
N ALA A 94 11.45 -2.54 5.41
CA ALA A 94 12.11 -1.69 4.42
C ALA A 94 11.13 -0.79 3.64
N LEU A 95 9.82 -1.09 3.69
CA LEU A 95 8.75 -0.33 3.06
C LEU A 95 7.98 0.55 4.04
N GLU A 96 8.54 0.88 5.23
CA GLU A 96 7.87 1.71 6.24
C GLU A 96 7.43 3.10 5.75
N LYS A 97 8.07 3.63 4.70
CA LYS A 97 7.69 4.93 4.09
C LYS A 97 6.81 4.79 2.85
N LEU A 98 6.39 3.57 2.49
CA LEU A 98 5.52 3.35 1.35
C LEU A 98 4.13 3.95 1.57
N ALA A 99 3.46 3.62 2.68
CA ALA A 99 2.13 4.15 2.96
C ALA A 99 2.10 5.70 3.02
N PRO A 100 3.03 6.39 3.73
CA PRO A 100 3.13 7.85 3.66
C PRO A 100 3.35 8.43 2.26
N HIS A 101 4.10 7.74 1.39
CA HIS A 101 4.27 8.18 0.01
C HIS A 101 2.96 8.03 -0.79
N ILE A 102 2.30 6.87 -0.68
CA ILE A 102 1.04 6.60 -1.38
C ILE A 102 -0.09 7.52 -0.91
N GLN A 103 -0.12 7.90 0.37
CA GLN A 103 -1.05 8.92 0.88
C GLN A 103 -1.03 10.18 0.02
N GLN A 104 0.15 10.73 -0.25
CA GLN A 104 0.25 11.91 -1.11
C GLN A 104 -0.17 11.59 -2.55
N VAL A 105 0.33 10.49 -3.12
CA VAL A 105 0.03 10.11 -4.51
C VAL A 105 -1.47 10.00 -4.75
N SER A 106 -2.19 9.30 -3.86
CA SER A 106 -3.60 9.01 -3.98
C SER A 106 -4.48 10.18 -3.53
N MET A 107 -4.33 10.61 -2.27
CA MET A 107 -5.26 11.56 -1.65
C MET A 107 -5.16 12.95 -2.29
N GLU A 108 -3.95 13.40 -2.66
CA GLU A 108 -3.77 14.69 -3.34
C GLU A 108 -4.22 14.65 -4.81
N SER A 109 -4.17 13.47 -5.46
CA SER A 109 -4.67 13.28 -6.82
C SER A 109 -6.19 13.23 -6.88
N ASN A 110 -6.79 12.43 -6.00
CA ASN A 110 -8.16 11.95 -6.16
C ASN A 110 -9.12 12.53 -5.11
N GLY A 111 -8.64 13.15 -4.04
CA GLY A 111 -9.48 13.85 -3.05
C GLY A 111 -10.05 15.15 -3.60
N LYS A 112 -11.05 15.05 -4.49
CA LYS A 112 -11.61 16.18 -5.25
C LYS A 112 -13.11 16.31 -5.04
N GLY A 113 -13.61 17.53 -5.21
CA GLY A 113 -15.05 17.83 -5.16
C GLY A 113 -15.65 18.25 -6.50
N VAL A 114 -14.85 18.30 -7.57
CA VAL A 114 -15.23 18.84 -8.88
C VAL A 114 -14.65 17.94 -9.98
N SER A 115 -15.44 17.69 -11.03
CA SER A 115 -15.05 16.90 -12.20
C SER A 115 -14.12 17.69 -13.14
N ILE A 116 -13.59 17.01 -14.17
CA ILE A 116 -12.77 17.63 -15.21
C ILE A 116 -13.52 18.72 -16.00
N ASP A 117 -14.86 18.62 -16.08
CA ASP A 117 -15.73 19.60 -16.75
C ASP A 117 -16.07 20.79 -15.84
N GLY A 118 -15.54 20.84 -14.62
CA GLY A 118 -15.80 21.92 -13.67
C GLY A 118 -17.13 21.81 -12.92
N LEU A 119 -17.80 20.65 -12.95
CA LEU A 119 -19.06 20.42 -12.25
C LEU A 119 -18.82 19.80 -10.86
N PRO A 120 -19.54 20.24 -9.81
CA PRO A 120 -19.49 19.59 -8.50
C PRO A 120 -19.84 18.10 -8.59
N LEU A 121 -19.09 17.25 -7.90
CA LEU A 121 -19.34 15.81 -7.85
C LEU A 121 -20.56 15.51 -6.96
N PRO A 122 -21.51 14.66 -7.41
CA PRO A 122 -22.65 14.24 -6.59
C PRO A 122 -22.32 13.11 -5.60
N PHE A 123 -21.04 12.75 -5.48
CA PHE A 123 -20.52 11.67 -4.64
C PHE A 123 -19.15 12.07 -4.06
N GLU A 124 -18.72 11.37 -3.01
CA GLU A 124 -17.38 11.50 -2.46
C GLU A 124 -16.35 10.81 -3.36
N SER A 125 -15.16 11.39 -3.49
CA SER A 125 -14.08 10.84 -4.31
C SER A 125 -12.77 10.74 -3.52
N GLY A 126 -11.96 9.74 -3.89
CA GLY A 126 -10.71 9.42 -3.23
C GLY A 126 -10.90 8.67 -1.90
N GLU A 127 -9.94 7.81 -1.60
CA GLU A 127 -9.88 7.05 -0.35
C GLU A 127 -9.04 7.77 0.70
N ILE A 128 -9.32 7.47 1.97
CA ILE A 128 -8.41 7.75 3.06
C ILE A 128 -7.40 6.61 3.15
N ASP A 129 -6.19 6.87 2.65
CA ASP A 129 -5.09 5.92 2.71
C ASP A 129 -4.35 6.02 4.05
N PHE A 130 -4.08 4.87 4.68
CA PHE A 130 -3.22 4.76 5.85
C PHE A 130 -2.53 3.41 5.89
N GLY A 131 -1.55 3.23 6.77
CA GLY A 131 -0.90 1.93 6.91
C GLY A 131 0.39 1.97 7.70
N GLU A 132 0.80 0.79 8.14
CA GLU A 132 2.06 0.51 8.82
C GLU A 132 2.56 -0.86 8.34
N PRO A 133 3.87 -1.14 8.37
CA PRO A 133 4.37 -2.46 8.06
C PRO A 133 3.76 -3.56 8.93
N GLY A 134 3.58 -4.73 8.34
CA GLY A 134 3.36 -5.97 9.08
C GLY A 134 4.65 -6.43 9.76
N THR A 135 4.62 -6.95 10.99
CA THR A 135 3.45 -7.23 11.83
C THR A 135 3.03 -6.07 12.73
N ASN A 136 3.73 -4.93 12.71
CA ASN A 136 3.50 -3.79 13.61
C ASN A 136 2.03 -3.32 13.60
N GLY A 137 1.44 -3.17 12.41
CA GLY A 137 0.03 -2.77 12.26
C GLY A 137 -0.95 -3.74 12.93
N GLN A 138 -0.63 -5.04 13.01
CA GLN A 138 -1.46 -6.05 13.66
C GLN A 138 -1.65 -5.78 15.14
N HIS A 139 -0.62 -5.20 15.77
CA HIS A 139 -0.61 -4.86 17.19
C HIS A 139 -1.03 -3.41 17.46
N SER A 140 -1.58 -2.72 16.45
CA SER A 140 -2.02 -1.33 16.56
C SER A 140 -3.51 -1.17 16.23
N PHE A 141 -3.91 -1.44 14.98
CA PHE A 141 -5.25 -1.08 14.49
C PHE A 141 -6.01 -2.25 13.84
N TYR A 142 -5.43 -3.45 13.73
CA TYR A 142 -6.12 -4.60 13.14
C TYR A 142 -7.36 -5.04 13.92
N GLN A 143 -7.43 -4.75 15.22
CA GLN A 143 -8.66 -4.95 16.00
C GLN A 143 -9.87 -4.24 15.37
N LEU A 144 -9.68 -3.01 14.88
CA LEU A 144 -10.73 -2.26 14.20
C LEU A 144 -11.02 -2.84 12.82
N ILE A 145 -10.00 -3.28 12.07
CA ILE A 145 -10.17 -3.88 10.75
C ILE A 145 -10.98 -5.18 10.84
N HIS A 146 -10.74 -6.00 11.87
CA HIS A 146 -11.37 -7.31 12.02
C HIS A 146 -12.79 -7.28 12.62
N GLN A 147 -13.06 -6.41 13.59
CA GLN A 147 -14.34 -6.41 14.33
C GLN A 147 -15.03 -5.04 14.36
N GLY A 148 -14.42 -4.01 13.79
CA GLY A 148 -14.94 -2.64 13.74
C GLY A 148 -15.52 -2.29 12.38
N ARG A 149 -14.86 -1.38 11.66
CA ARG A 149 -15.28 -0.95 10.32
C ARG A 149 -14.58 -1.83 9.28
N VAL A 150 -15.31 -2.17 8.23
CA VAL A 150 -14.70 -2.82 7.06
C VAL A 150 -13.74 -1.83 6.40
N ILE A 151 -12.48 -2.25 6.28
CA ILE A 151 -11.41 -1.49 5.63
C ILE A 151 -10.70 -2.43 4.65
N PRO A 152 -10.87 -2.24 3.33
CA PRO A 152 -10.07 -2.92 2.32
C PRO A 152 -8.57 -2.78 2.57
N CYS A 153 -7.84 -3.89 2.40
CA CYS A 153 -6.43 -3.98 2.75
C CYS A 153 -5.58 -4.43 1.56
N ASP A 154 -4.58 -3.64 1.21
CA ASP A 154 -3.54 -3.98 0.23
C ASP A 154 -2.34 -4.60 0.94
N PHE A 155 -2.30 -5.93 0.97
CA PHE A 155 -1.19 -6.69 1.54
C PHE A 155 -0.04 -6.82 0.54
N ILE A 156 1.17 -6.40 0.92
CA ILE A 156 2.36 -6.46 0.05
C ILE A 156 3.44 -7.31 0.71
N GLY A 157 3.82 -8.42 0.10
CA GLY A 157 4.84 -9.34 0.61
C GLY A 157 6.03 -9.48 -0.33
N VAL A 158 7.21 -9.76 0.22
CA VAL A 158 8.40 -10.12 -0.55
C VAL A 158 8.81 -11.56 -0.27
N VAL A 159 9.22 -12.28 -1.31
CA VAL A 159 9.56 -13.71 -1.17
C VAL A 159 10.85 -13.93 -0.38
N LYS A 160 11.79 -12.97 -0.43
CA LYS A 160 13.10 -13.08 0.22
C LYS A 160 13.37 -11.86 1.09
N SER A 161 13.85 -12.10 2.30
CA SER A 161 14.36 -11.03 3.17
C SER A 161 15.64 -10.42 2.60
N GLN A 162 15.82 -9.12 2.83
CA GLN A 162 17.09 -8.42 2.59
C GLN A 162 18.19 -8.88 3.57
N GLN A 163 17.79 -9.36 4.76
CA GLN A 163 18.66 -9.82 5.84
C GLN A 163 18.08 -11.13 6.43
N PRO A 164 18.30 -12.29 5.78
CA PRO A 164 17.74 -13.54 6.26
C PRO A 164 18.46 -14.00 7.54
N VAL A 165 17.69 -14.39 8.56
CA VAL A 165 18.21 -14.86 9.85
C VAL A 165 17.68 -16.26 10.11
N TYR A 166 18.60 -17.15 10.48
CA TYR A 166 18.32 -18.54 10.85
C TYR A 166 18.99 -18.82 12.19
N LEU A 167 18.21 -19.21 13.19
CA LEU A 167 18.71 -19.58 14.51
C LEU A 167 18.51 -21.06 14.75
N LYS A 168 19.54 -21.74 15.26
CA LYS A 168 19.48 -23.16 15.55
C LYS A 168 18.46 -23.42 16.66
N GLY A 169 17.49 -24.29 16.39
CA GLY A 169 16.42 -24.65 17.33
C GLY A 169 15.08 -23.96 17.05
N GLU A 170 15.05 -22.95 16.19
CA GLU A 170 13.81 -22.35 15.72
C GLU A 170 13.14 -23.24 14.65
N VAL A 171 11.80 -23.27 14.69
CA VAL A 171 10.99 -24.10 13.78
C VAL A 171 11.02 -23.56 12.34
N VAL A 172 11.02 -22.23 12.21
CA VAL A 172 11.04 -21.49 10.95
C VAL A 172 12.08 -20.37 11.02
N ASN A 173 12.49 -19.85 9.87
CA ASN A 173 13.35 -18.68 9.83
C ASN A 173 12.54 -17.39 10.09
N ASN A 174 13.21 -16.30 10.45
CA ASN A 174 12.54 -15.04 10.81
C ASN A 174 11.66 -14.46 9.69
N HIS A 175 12.02 -14.67 8.42
CA HIS A 175 11.22 -14.21 7.27
C HIS A 175 9.98 -15.09 7.09
N ASP A 176 10.10 -16.40 7.26
CA ASP A 176 8.94 -17.30 7.20
C ASP A 176 7.95 -17.03 8.34
N GLU A 177 8.43 -16.67 9.53
CA GLU A 177 7.58 -16.23 10.65
C GLU A 177 6.83 -14.93 10.31
N LEU A 178 7.49 -13.96 9.67
CA LEU A 178 6.82 -12.76 9.15
C LEU A 178 5.75 -13.12 8.11
N MET A 179 6.08 -14.01 7.17
CA MET A 179 5.18 -14.38 6.07
C MET A 179 4.03 -15.30 6.50
N SER A 180 4.16 -16.05 7.61
CA SER A 180 3.04 -16.82 8.19
C SER A 180 1.85 -15.89 8.47
N ASN A 181 2.14 -14.71 8.99
CA ASN A 181 1.14 -13.69 9.26
C ASN A 181 0.60 -13.03 7.97
N PHE A 182 1.45 -12.81 6.98
CA PHE A 182 1.04 -12.25 5.68
C PHE A 182 -0.06 -13.10 5.02
N PHE A 183 0.05 -14.43 5.10
CA PHE A 183 -0.96 -15.33 4.54
C PHE A 183 -2.17 -15.50 5.47
N ALA A 184 -1.97 -15.56 6.78
CA ALA A 184 -3.06 -15.78 7.73
C ALA A 184 -4.04 -14.61 7.81
N GLN A 185 -3.58 -13.37 7.66
CA GLN A 185 -4.40 -12.17 7.87
C GLN A 185 -5.49 -11.97 6.78
N PRO A 186 -5.19 -12.07 5.46
CA PRO A 186 -6.23 -12.05 4.43
C PRO A 186 -7.28 -13.15 4.62
N ASP A 187 -6.86 -14.37 4.96
CA ASP A 187 -7.78 -15.48 5.21
C ASP A 187 -8.67 -15.21 6.43
N ALA A 188 -8.09 -14.70 7.53
CA ALA A 188 -8.86 -14.35 8.71
C ALA A 188 -9.88 -13.24 8.44
N LEU A 189 -9.53 -12.23 7.63
CA LEU A 189 -10.44 -11.16 7.22
C LEU A 189 -11.56 -11.69 6.31
N ALA A 190 -11.24 -12.57 5.36
CA ALA A 190 -12.24 -13.11 4.44
C ALA A 190 -13.21 -14.07 5.13
N TYR A 191 -12.68 -15.01 5.93
CA TYR A 191 -13.46 -16.13 6.46
C TYR A 191 -14.05 -15.89 7.85
N GLY A 192 -13.43 -15.02 8.66
CA GLY A 192 -13.85 -14.77 10.02
C GLY A 192 -13.90 -16.04 10.90
N LYS A 193 -14.75 -16.00 11.91
CA LYS A 193 -14.96 -17.08 12.87
C LYS A 193 -16.37 -17.01 13.47
N THR A 194 -17.18 -18.03 13.19
CA THR A 194 -18.61 -18.01 13.52
C THR A 194 -18.91 -18.38 14.98
N PRO A 195 -20.07 -17.99 15.52
CA PRO A 195 -20.53 -18.42 16.83
C PRO A 195 -20.54 -19.94 17.02
N GLU A 196 -20.88 -20.72 15.98
CA GLU A 196 -20.92 -22.18 16.02
C GLU A 196 -19.53 -22.78 16.18
N GLN A 197 -18.53 -22.21 15.51
CA GLN A 197 -17.12 -22.60 15.68
C GLN A 197 -16.67 -22.32 17.11
N LEU A 198 -17.01 -21.15 17.66
CA LEU A 198 -16.68 -20.78 19.04
C LEU A 198 -17.36 -21.69 20.07
N LYS A 199 -18.62 -22.11 19.83
CA LYS A 199 -19.32 -23.10 20.67
C LYS A 199 -18.60 -24.46 20.66
N LYS A 200 -18.15 -24.91 19.48
CA LYS A 200 -17.38 -26.16 19.35
C LYS A 200 -16.03 -26.10 20.07
N GLU A 201 -15.45 -24.91 20.19
CA GLU A 201 -14.24 -24.65 20.96
C GLU A 201 -14.49 -24.44 22.46
N ASN A 202 -15.72 -24.67 22.94
CA ASN A 202 -16.13 -24.51 24.34
C ASN A 202 -15.94 -23.08 24.88
N VAL A 203 -16.09 -22.07 24.01
CA VAL A 203 -16.14 -20.66 24.44
C VAL A 203 -17.43 -20.44 25.24
N SER A 204 -17.32 -19.86 26.44
CA SER A 204 -18.48 -19.54 27.28
C SER A 204 -19.49 -18.67 26.53
N GLU A 205 -20.78 -18.95 26.69
CA GLU A 205 -21.84 -18.33 25.87
C GLU A 205 -21.81 -16.80 25.88
N HIS A 206 -21.56 -16.18 27.05
CA HIS A 206 -21.48 -14.73 27.19
C HIS A 206 -20.29 -14.10 26.47
N LEU A 207 -19.24 -14.86 26.13
CA LEU A 207 -18.06 -14.38 25.39
C LEU A 207 -18.16 -14.58 23.88
N ILE A 208 -19.09 -15.41 23.40
CA ILE A 208 -19.21 -15.72 21.97
C ILE A 208 -19.40 -14.44 21.13
N PRO A 209 -20.28 -13.49 21.48
CA PRO A 209 -20.44 -12.27 20.68
C PRO A 209 -19.14 -11.46 20.56
N HIS A 210 -18.33 -11.42 21.63
CA HIS A 210 -17.07 -10.68 21.67
C HIS A 210 -15.95 -11.34 20.85
N LYS A 211 -15.99 -12.67 20.69
CA LYS A 211 -14.99 -13.45 19.95
C LYS A 211 -15.41 -13.81 18.53
N THR A 212 -16.59 -13.37 18.11
CA THR A 212 -17.09 -13.60 16.75
C THR A 212 -16.37 -12.65 15.79
N PHE A 213 -15.91 -13.19 14.67
CA PHE A 213 -15.36 -12.43 13.55
C PHE A 213 -16.28 -12.65 12.37
N THR A 214 -16.87 -11.58 11.82
CA THR A 214 -17.93 -11.71 10.81
C THR A 214 -17.42 -12.16 9.44
N GLY A 215 -16.16 -11.89 9.13
CA GLY A 215 -15.62 -12.03 7.77
C GLY A 215 -16.35 -11.14 6.77
N ASN A 216 -16.22 -11.49 5.48
CA ASN A 216 -16.81 -10.82 4.30
C ASN A 216 -16.32 -9.39 4.06
#